data_AF-A0A8J9YLY1-F1
#
_entry.id   AF-A0A8J9YLY1-F1
#
_cell.length_a   1.000
_cell.length_b   1.000
_cell.length_c   1.000
_cell.angle_alpha   90.00
_cell.angle_beta   90.00
_cell.angle_gamma   90.00
#
_symmetry.space_group_name_H-M   'P 1'
#
loop_
_entity.id
_entity.type
_entity.pdbx_description
1 polymer ?
#
loop_
_entity_poly.entity_id
_entity_poly.type
_entity_poly.pdbx_seq_one_letter_code
_entity_poly.pdbx_strand_id
1 'polypeptide(L)'
;MADPLLPVLSINDESVQADRQQCKLFPTPEAKKIKAETRAGKRDTSPWPVMEKEDTALQEAKRRCRRTQPTEIQYLGQLVLIFGHYVNKTFKWLLENDVGYAKYLVDKHMKEVRACGHKVDIRDRWLKDYLLKYVNYFPQVSSHLAANIDSCTYGIGPFKSFTYKEMYQWYQFHKKLQADQQLGTAQERKLAEEAHLAVRRWLSMKVEDITSNQMKRFRQYILDKEKDEELNHDLPQASPPGSKELNHNLPQASPPGSKELNHNLPQASPPGSKELNHNLPQASLSTQLTTTQAGMMIRTSSKPHKAWMQQ
;
A
#
# COMPACT_ATOMS: atom_id res chain seq x y z
N MET A 1 25.81 -5.75 -5.81
CA MET A 1 25.01 -4.74 -6.54
C MET A 1 23.63 -5.33 -6.81
N ALA A 2 22.55 -4.58 -6.64
CA ALA A 2 21.20 -5.06 -6.95
C ALA A 2 21.07 -5.35 -8.46
N ASP A 3 20.34 -6.39 -8.85
CA ASP A 3 20.13 -6.72 -10.26
C ASP A 3 19.30 -5.60 -10.93
N PRO A 4 19.84 -4.88 -11.94
CA PRO A 4 19.16 -3.75 -12.56
C PRO A 4 17.87 -4.14 -13.31
N LEU A 5 17.64 -5.43 -13.54
CA LEU A 5 16.39 -5.93 -14.13
C LEU A 5 15.27 -6.17 -13.10
N LEU A 6 15.57 -6.07 -11.81
CA LEU A 6 14.60 -6.17 -10.72
C LEU A 6 14.18 -4.78 -10.22
N PRO A 7 12.94 -4.61 -9.74
CA PRO A 7 12.44 -3.32 -9.31
C PRO A 7 13.09 -2.90 -7.99
N VAL A 8 13.39 -1.62 -7.86
CA VAL A 8 13.75 -0.99 -6.58
C VAL A 8 12.46 -0.65 -5.84
N LEU A 9 12.07 -1.50 -4.89
CA LEU A 9 10.82 -1.35 -4.14
C LEU A 9 10.92 -0.28 -3.05
N SER A 10 9.87 0.53 -2.91
CA SER A 10 9.80 1.54 -1.85
C SER A 10 9.17 0.96 -0.59
N ILE A 11 9.99 0.62 0.40
CA ILE A 11 9.57 -0.03 1.65
C ILE A 11 9.00 1.00 2.66
N ASN A 12 7.97 0.61 3.42
CA ASN A 12 7.33 1.43 4.46
C ASN A 12 8.22 1.56 5.71
N ASP A 13 8.68 0.43 6.23
CA ASP A 13 9.50 0.33 7.44
C ASP A 13 10.60 -0.70 7.18
N GLU A 14 11.85 -0.25 7.08
CA GLU A 14 13.01 -1.12 6.87
C GLU A 14 13.50 -1.76 8.18
N SER A 15 12.96 -1.35 9.33
CA SER A 15 13.35 -1.89 10.65
C SER A 15 12.71 -3.25 10.98
N VAL A 16 11.69 -3.67 10.23
CA VAL A 16 11.11 -5.02 10.36
C VAL A 16 11.87 -6.03 9.50
N GLN A 17 11.76 -7.31 9.86
CA GLN A 17 12.39 -8.41 9.12
C GLN A 17 11.99 -8.39 7.64
N ALA A 18 12.91 -8.79 6.76
CA ALA A 18 12.74 -8.66 5.31
C ALA A 18 11.48 -9.37 4.75
N ASP A 19 11.09 -10.50 5.36
CA ASP A 19 9.87 -11.25 5.05
C ASP A 19 8.58 -10.56 5.53
N ARG A 20 8.70 -9.57 6.41
CA ARG A 20 7.60 -8.75 6.96
C ARG A 20 7.56 -7.33 6.38
N GLN A 21 8.55 -6.95 5.58
CA GLN A 21 8.55 -5.64 4.93
C GLN A 21 7.39 -5.49 3.96
N GLN A 22 6.83 -4.28 3.88
CA GLN A 22 5.72 -3.96 3.00
C GLN A 22 6.01 -2.70 2.20
N CYS A 23 5.60 -2.68 0.93
CA CYS A 23 5.76 -1.51 0.09
C CYS A 23 4.80 -0.37 0.44
N LYS A 24 5.22 0.86 0.16
CA LYS A 24 4.36 2.05 0.10
C LYS A 24 3.32 1.86 -1.00
N LEU A 25 2.06 2.17 -0.68
CA LEU A 25 0.94 2.12 -1.63
C LEU A 25 0.66 3.46 -2.31
N PHE A 26 1.44 4.50 -2.02
CA PHE A 26 1.26 5.82 -2.60
C PHE A 26 2.07 5.97 -3.89
N PRO A 27 1.51 6.60 -4.94
CA PRO A 27 2.24 6.86 -6.17
C PRO A 27 3.37 7.86 -5.94
N THR A 28 4.49 7.65 -6.63
CA THR A 28 5.59 8.61 -6.71
C THR A 28 5.15 9.91 -7.42
N PRO A 29 5.90 11.01 -7.27
CA PRO A 29 5.65 12.23 -8.03
C PRO A 29 5.60 12.00 -9.55
N GLU A 30 6.46 11.13 -10.10
CA GLU A 30 6.45 10.76 -11.52
C GLU A 30 5.12 10.08 -11.91
N ALA A 31 4.69 9.08 -11.13
CA ALA A 31 3.41 8.40 -11.35
C ALA A 31 2.21 9.36 -11.28
N LYS A 32 2.21 10.27 -10.30
CA LYS A 32 1.15 11.31 -10.17
C LYS A 32 1.08 12.20 -11.41
N LYS A 33 2.24 12.66 -11.90
CA LYS A 33 2.32 13.51 -13.11
C LYS A 33 1.75 12.78 -14.33
N ILE A 34 2.21 11.56 -14.59
CA ILE A 34 1.73 10.74 -15.70
C ILE A 34 0.21 10.53 -15.62
N LYS A 35 -0.30 10.18 -14.44
CA LYS A 35 -1.72 9.95 -14.23
C LYS A 35 -2.55 11.21 -14.51
N ALA A 36 -2.05 12.39 -14.13
CA ALA A 36 -2.70 13.67 -14.41
C ALA A 36 -2.72 13.98 -15.91
N GLU A 37 -1.60 13.77 -16.62
CA GLU A 37 -1.50 14.01 -18.06
C GLU A 37 -2.38 13.04 -18.87
N THR A 38 -2.40 11.75 -18.50
CA THR A 38 -3.29 10.76 -19.11
C THR A 38 -4.77 11.13 -18.93
N ARG A 39 -5.16 11.62 -17.75
CA ARG A 39 -6.54 12.10 -17.50
C ARG A 39 -6.90 13.35 -18.30
N ALA A 40 -5.92 14.21 -18.55
CA ALA A 40 -6.09 15.42 -19.34
C ALA A 40 -6.04 15.18 -20.86
N GLY A 41 -5.92 13.92 -21.32
CA GLY A 41 -5.79 13.58 -22.74
C GLY A 41 -4.49 14.07 -23.38
N LYS A 42 -3.47 14.39 -22.58
CA LYS A 42 -2.21 14.99 -23.05
C LYS A 42 -1.13 13.98 -23.43
N ARG A 43 -1.36 12.69 -23.18
CA ARG A 43 -0.43 11.61 -23.55
C ARG A 43 -1.04 10.71 -24.58
N ASP A 44 -0.20 10.24 -25.49
CA ASP A 44 -0.53 9.10 -26.33
C ASP A 44 -0.66 7.85 -25.44
N THR A 45 -1.87 7.30 -25.39
CA THR A 45 -2.21 6.07 -24.68
C THR A 45 -2.37 4.89 -25.63
N SER A 46 -1.95 5.04 -26.89
CA SER A 46 -1.95 3.94 -27.85
C SER A 46 -0.88 2.93 -27.43
N PRO A 47 -1.26 1.66 -27.23
CA PRO A 47 -0.28 0.60 -27.02
C PRO A 47 0.66 0.49 -28.21
N TRP A 48 1.89 0.06 -27.97
CA TRP A 48 2.78 -0.28 -29.07
C TRP A 48 2.23 -1.51 -29.80
N PRO A 49 2.11 -1.50 -31.15
CA PRO A 49 1.49 -2.60 -31.91
C PRO A 49 2.12 -3.98 -31.65
N VAL A 50 3.43 -4.02 -31.37
CA VAL A 50 4.16 -5.26 -31.05
C VAL A 50 3.74 -5.89 -29.72
N MET A 51 3.00 -5.16 -28.87
CA MET A 51 2.62 -5.57 -27.52
C MET A 51 1.18 -6.10 -27.42
N GLU A 52 0.44 -6.18 -28.53
CA GLU A 52 -0.97 -6.64 -28.51
C GLU A 52 -1.11 -8.17 -28.43
N LYS A 53 -0.11 -8.91 -28.90
CA LYS A 53 -0.09 -10.38 -28.86
C LYS A 53 0.90 -10.88 -27.81
N GLU A 54 0.50 -11.93 -27.07
CA GLU A 54 1.29 -12.50 -25.99
C GLU A 54 2.71 -12.89 -26.42
N ASP A 55 2.84 -13.68 -27.50
CA ASP A 55 4.13 -14.19 -27.97
C ASP A 55 5.10 -13.06 -28.37
N THR A 56 4.62 -12.07 -29.11
CA THR A 56 5.46 -10.94 -29.56
C THR A 56 5.84 -10.05 -28.38
N ALA A 57 4.93 -9.83 -27.44
CA ALA A 57 5.21 -9.08 -26.21
C ALA A 57 6.28 -9.77 -25.35
N LEU A 58 6.20 -11.10 -25.19
CA LEU A 58 7.18 -11.89 -24.44
C LEU A 58 8.56 -11.92 -25.11
N GLN A 59 8.61 -12.08 -26.43
CA GLN A 59 9.85 -12.01 -27.19
C GLN A 59 10.52 -10.65 -27.06
N GLU A 60 9.75 -9.58 -27.20
CA GLU A 60 10.23 -8.21 -27.02
C GLU A 60 10.71 -7.95 -25.59
N ALA A 61 9.97 -8.44 -24.59
CA ALA A 61 10.38 -8.34 -23.18
C ALA A 61 11.70 -9.06 -22.91
N LYS A 62 11.90 -10.27 -23.45
CA LYS A 62 13.18 -10.99 -23.36
C LYS A 62 14.32 -10.22 -24.06
N ARG A 63 14.06 -9.65 -25.24
CA ARG A 63 15.03 -8.82 -25.98
C ARG A 63 15.45 -7.59 -25.17
N ARG A 64 14.51 -6.93 -24.47
CA ARG A 64 14.77 -5.76 -23.62
C ARG A 64 15.70 -6.04 -22.44
N CYS A 65 15.76 -7.28 -21.96
CA CYS A 65 16.71 -7.67 -20.91
C CYS A 65 18.17 -7.54 -21.33
N ARG A 66 18.48 -7.54 -22.64
CA ARG A 66 19.86 -7.51 -23.18
C ARG A 66 20.77 -8.58 -22.53
N ARG A 67 20.21 -9.74 -22.25
CA ARG A 67 20.88 -10.92 -21.69
C ARG A 67 20.57 -12.13 -22.56
N THR A 68 21.52 -13.07 -22.65
CA THR A 68 21.38 -14.28 -23.46
C THR A 68 20.30 -15.22 -22.92
N GLN A 69 20.15 -15.28 -21.59
CA GLN A 69 19.14 -16.11 -20.90
C GLN A 69 18.58 -15.34 -19.69
N PRO A 70 17.63 -14.41 -19.89
CA PRO A 70 16.98 -13.73 -18.78
C PRO A 70 16.09 -14.70 -18.01
N THR A 71 16.09 -14.61 -16.68
CA THR A 71 15.15 -15.36 -15.84
C THR A 71 13.72 -14.88 -16.06
N GLU A 72 12.74 -15.67 -15.63
CA GLU A 72 11.33 -15.32 -15.76
C GLU A 72 10.98 -13.99 -15.12
N ILE A 73 11.38 -13.79 -13.86
CA ILE A 73 11.16 -12.53 -13.16
C ILE A 73 11.79 -11.33 -13.91
N GLN A 74 12.94 -11.51 -14.56
CA GLN A 74 13.62 -10.46 -15.29
C GLN A 74 12.84 -10.05 -16.55
N TYR A 75 12.43 -10.99 -17.40
CA TYR A 75 11.68 -10.64 -18.61
C TYR A 75 10.25 -10.22 -18.31
N LEU A 76 9.58 -10.79 -17.29
CA LEU A 76 8.26 -10.32 -16.88
C LEU A 76 8.30 -8.86 -16.41
N GLY A 77 9.37 -8.46 -15.73
CA GLY A 77 9.60 -7.05 -15.38
C GLY A 77 9.65 -6.11 -16.59
N GLN A 78 9.99 -6.61 -17.78
CA GLN A 78 10.07 -5.84 -19.02
C GLN A 78 8.77 -5.82 -19.84
N LEU A 79 7.76 -6.61 -19.47
CA LEU A 79 6.44 -6.55 -20.11
C LEU A 79 5.84 -5.16 -19.93
N VAL A 80 5.20 -4.66 -20.99
CA VAL A 80 4.67 -3.30 -21.08
C VAL A 80 3.16 -3.33 -20.91
N LEU A 81 2.65 -2.41 -20.09
CA LEU A 81 1.21 -2.21 -19.91
C LEU A 81 0.60 -1.65 -21.21
N ILE A 82 -0.46 -2.29 -21.68
CA ILE A 82 -1.28 -1.84 -22.82
C ILE A 82 -2.63 -1.24 -22.37
N PHE A 83 -2.86 -1.16 -21.06
CA PHE A 83 -4.10 -0.66 -20.48
C PHE A 83 -3.84 0.28 -19.29
N GLY A 84 -4.89 0.99 -18.86
CA GLY A 84 -4.87 1.80 -17.65
C GLY A 84 -4.18 3.16 -17.83
N HIS A 85 -3.73 3.76 -16.72
CA HIS A 85 -3.14 5.12 -16.76
C HIS A 85 -1.65 5.14 -17.17
N TYR A 86 -1.00 3.99 -17.06
CA TYR A 86 0.44 3.81 -17.28
C TYR A 86 0.73 2.98 -18.53
N VAL A 87 -0.11 3.12 -19.58
CA VAL A 87 0.19 2.55 -20.89
C VAL A 87 1.61 2.93 -21.31
N ASN A 88 2.30 1.97 -21.94
CA ASN A 88 3.69 2.06 -22.37
C ASN A 88 4.75 2.08 -21.24
N LYS A 89 4.35 1.84 -19.98
CA LYS A 89 5.29 1.57 -18.87
C LYS A 89 5.42 0.08 -18.59
N THR A 90 6.61 -0.33 -18.16
CA THR A 90 6.90 -1.73 -17.84
C THR A 90 6.33 -2.16 -16.47
N PHE A 91 6.17 -3.44 -16.23
CA PHE A 91 5.84 -3.97 -14.90
C PHE A 91 6.85 -3.57 -13.82
N LYS A 92 8.15 -3.59 -14.14
CA LYS A 92 9.21 -3.10 -13.24
C LYS A 92 8.94 -1.64 -12.83
N TRP A 93 8.80 -0.76 -13.82
CA TRP A 93 8.47 0.66 -13.57
C TRP A 93 7.21 0.81 -12.70
N LEU A 94 6.18 0.00 -12.92
CA LEU A 94 4.96 0.06 -12.12
C LEU A 94 5.23 -0.26 -10.65
N LEU A 95 6.00 -1.30 -10.33
CA LEU A 95 6.33 -1.65 -8.93
C LEU A 95 7.29 -0.64 -8.28
N GLU A 96 8.09 0.07 -9.06
CA GLU A 96 8.95 1.15 -8.56
C GLU A 96 8.17 2.44 -8.27
N ASN A 97 7.03 2.65 -8.94
CA ASN A 97 6.37 3.96 -8.94
C ASN A 97 4.96 3.99 -8.37
N ASP A 98 4.19 2.89 -8.43
CA ASP A 98 2.81 2.87 -7.95
C ASP A 98 2.33 1.43 -7.63
N VAL A 99 2.84 0.88 -6.53
CA VAL A 99 2.38 -0.44 -6.01
C VAL A 99 0.89 -0.43 -5.68
N GLY A 100 0.35 0.71 -5.23
CA GLY A 100 -1.09 0.84 -4.96
C GLY A 100 -1.94 0.58 -6.20
N TYR A 101 -1.50 1.07 -7.36
CA TYR A 101 -2.18 0.79 -8.63
C TYR A 101 -1.95 -0.65 -9.11
N ALA A 102 -0.75 -1.21 -8.95
CA ALA A 102 -0.50 -2.63 -9.25
C ALA A 102 -1.45 -3.55 -8.46
N LYS A 103 -1.55 -3.31 -7.15
CA LYS A 103 -2.49 -3.99 -6.25
C LYS A 103 -3.94 -3.84 -6.74
N TYR A 104 -4.36 -2.63 -7.10
CA TYR A 104 -5.71 -2.38 -7.61
C TYR A 104 -6.01 -3.20 -8.88
N LEU A 105 -5.09 -3.19 -9.85
CA LEU A 105 -5.24 -3.93 -11.10
C LEU A 105 -5.35 -5.43 -10.87
N VAL A 106 -4.47 -5.98 -10.03
CA VAL A 106 -4.46 -7.41 -9.71
C VAL A 106 -5.71 -7.82 -8.93
N ASP A 107 -6.08 -7.09 -7.88
CA ASP A 107 -7.28 -7.40 -7.10
C ASP A 107 -8.56 -7.32 -7.95
N LYS A 108 -8.64 -6.35 -8.87
CA LYS A 108 -9.75 -6.22 -9.81
C LYS A 108 -9.79 -7.42 -10.76
N HIS A 109 -8.65 -7.78 -11.35
CA HIS A 109 -8.53 -8.94 -12.24
C HIS A 109 -8.96 -10.24 -11.54
N MET A 110 -8.49 -10.48 -10.31
CA MET A 110 -8.89 -11.65 -9.54
C MET A 110 -10.40 -11.69 -9.24
N LYS A 111 -11.05 -10.53 -9.06
CA LYS A 111 -12.51 -10.45 -8.94
C LYS A 111 -13.21 -10.76 -10.26
N GLU A 112 -12.72 -10.24 -11.38
CA GLU A 112 -13.24 -10.52 -12.73
C GLU A 112 -13.18 -12.03 -13.03
N VAL A 113 -12.04 -12.68 -12.77
CA VAL A 113 -11.85 -14.13 -12.95
C VAL A 113 -12.82 -14.95 -12.09
N ARG A 114 -13.02 -14.56 -10.81
CA ARG A 114 -13.96 -15.25 -9.91
C ARG A 114 -15.42 -15.10 -10.35
N ALA A 115 -15.80 -13.93 -10.85
CA ALA A 115 -17.19 -13.63 -11.22
C ALA A 115 -17.59 -14.32 -12.53
N CYS A 116 -16.71 -14.33 -13.53
CA CYS A 116 -17.05 -14.80 -14.88
C CYS A 116 -16.67 -16.27 -15.14
N GLY A 117 -15.85 -16.88 -14.28
CA GLY A 117 -15.27 -18.19 -14.52
C GLY A 117 -14.45 -18.25 -15.83
N HIS A 118 -14.25 -19.45 -16.37
CA HIS A 118 -13.47 -19.66 -17.61
C HIS A 118 -14.25 -19.32 -18.91
N LYS A 119 -15.50 -18.86 -18.82
CA LYS A 119 -16.43 -18.80 -19.96
C LYS A 119 -16.46 -17.43 -20.68
N VAL A 120 -15.89 -16.38 -20.10
CA VAL A 120 -15.92 -15.03 -20.67
C VAL A 120 -14.52 -14.59 -21.05
N ASP A 121 -14.39 -13.98 -22.22
CA ASP A 121 -13.16 -13.31 -22.65
C ASP A 121 -12.92 -12.06 -21.78
N ILE A 122 -11.96 -12.18 -20.85
CA ILE A 122 -11.53 -11.06 -20.02
C ILE A 122 -10.49 -10.29 -20.84
N ARG A 123 -10.80 -9.03 -21.13
CA ARG A 123 -9.88 -8.14 -21.85
C ARG A 123 -8.50 -8.12 -21.19
N ASP A 124 -7.47 -8.32 -22.01
CA ASP A 124 -6.04 -8.34 -21.64
C ASP A 124 -5.71 -9.37 -20.54
N ARG A 125 -6.48 -10.47 -20.46
CA ARG A 125 -6.34 -11.50 -19.42
C ARG A 125 -4.91 -11.99 -19.28
N TRP A 126 -4.29 -12.39 -20.40
CA TRP A 126 -2.93 -12.93 -20.42
C TRP A 126 -1.92 -11.97 -19.74
N LEU A 127 -2.02 -10.67 -20.04
CA LEU A 127 -1.11 -9.66 -19.48
C LEU A 127 -1.38 -9.42 -18.00
N LYS A 128 -2.66 -9.41 -17.59
CA LYS A 128 -3.05 -9.30 -16.18
C LYS A 128 -2.63 -10.53 -15.37
N ASP A 129 -2.69 -11.72 -15.95
CA ASP A 129 -2.20 -12.97 -15.36
C ASP A 129 -0.68 -12.91 -15.16
N TYR A 130 0.08 -12.40 -16.14
CA TYR A 130 1.52 -12.15 -15.96
C TYR A 130 1.81 -11.07 -14.92
N LEU A 131 1.00 -10.02 -14.81
CA LEU A 131 1.17 -9.01 -13.77
C LEU A 131 0.95 -9.62 -12.38
N LEU A 132 -0.09 -10.44 -12.20
CA LEU A 132 -0.33 -11.20 -10.98
C LEU A 132 0.86 -12.12 -10.66
N LYS A 133 1.37 -12.87 -11.65
CA LYS A 133 2.55 -13.72 -11.49
C LYS A 133 3.78 -12.91 -11.08
N TYR A 134 4.03 -11.78 -11.73
CA TYR A 134 5.15 -10.91 -11.46
C TYR A 134 5.10 -10.32 -10.03
N VAL A 135 3.93 -9.83 -9.61
CA VAL A 135 3.71 -9.31 -8.25
C VAL A 135 4.00 -10.37 -7.19
N ASN A 136 3.67 -11.64 -7.44
CA ASN A 136 3.89 -12.72 -6.48
C ASN A 136 5.36 -13.09 -6.26
N TYR A 137 6.29 -12.67 -7.11
CA TYR A 137 7.72 -12.81 -6.81
C TYR A 137 8.21 -11.87 -5.70
N PHE A 138 7.42 -10.86 -5.32
CA PHE A 138 7.81 -9.84 -4.35
C PHE A 138 6.85 -9.85 -3.15
N PRO A 139 7.16 -10.57 -2.05
CA PRO A 139 6.32 -10.62 -0.84
C PRO A 139 5.95 -9.24 -0.29
N GLN A 140 6.86 -8.27 -0.41
CA GLN A 140 6.63 -6.89 0.02
C GLN A 140 5.51 -6.19 -0.77
N VAL A 141 5.18 -6.69 -1.95
CA VAL A 141 4.09 -6.24 -2.82
C VAL A 141 2.88 -7.17 -2.66
N SER A 142 3.08 -8.48 -2.78
CA SER A 142 2.00 -9.46 -2.82
C SER A 142 1.25 -9.57 -1.49
N SER A 143 1.87 -9.25 -0.35
CA SER A 143 1.20 -9.15 0.96
C SER A 143 0.05 -8.13 0.99
N HIS A 144 0.04 -7.18 0.05
CA HIS A 144 -1.06 -6.22 -0.08
C HIS A 144 -2.26 -6.76 -0.85
N LEU A 145 -2.15 -7.87 -1.58
CA LEU A 145 -3.27 -8.41 -2.35
C LEU A 145 -4.41 -8.85 -1.44
N ALA A 146 -5.65 -8.77 -1.92
CA ALA A 146 -6.81 -9.22 -1.16
C ALA A 146 -6.74 -10.71 -0.81
N ALA A 147 -6.14 -11.53 -1.68
CA ALA A 147 -5.95 -12.96 -1.46
C ALA A 147 -4.90 -13.29 -0.39
N ASN A 148 -3.96 -12.38 -0.12
CA ASN A 148 -2.84 -12.58 0.81
C ASN A 148 -2.95 -11.62 2.01
N ILE A 149 -4.16 -11.13 2.29
CA ILE A 149 -4.40 -10.12 3.31
C ILE A 149 -4.02 -10.59 4.71
N ASP A 150 -4.00 -11.90 4.94
CA ASP A 150 -3.57 -12.55 6.17
C ASP A 150 -2.09 -12.28 6.49
N SER A 151 -1.27 -12.12 5.45
CA SER A 151 0.18 -11.85 5.50
C SER A 151 0.50 -10.36 5.61
N CYS A 152 -0.50 -9.48 5.57
CA CYS A 152 -0.30 -8.04 5.73
C CYS A 152 0.10 -7.72 7.17
N THR A 153 1.12 -6.86 7.37
CA THR A 153 1.50 -6.44 8.73
C THR A 153 0.49 -5.46 9.32
N TYR A 154 0.34 -5.51 10.65
CA TYR A 154 -0.51 -4.64 11.45
C TYR A 154 0.11 -3.25 11.59
N GLY A 155 1.42 -3.15 11.78
CA GLY A 155 2.16 -1.90 11.66
C GLY A 155 1.98 -0.88 12.80
N ILE A 156 1.33 -1.25 13.91
CA ILE A 156 1.05 -0.32 15.02
C ILE A 156 1.58 -0.86 16.35
N GLY A 157 2.32 0.00 17.07
CA GLY A 157 2.71 -0.21 18.47
C GLY A 157 3.56 -1.48 18.67
N PRO A 158 3.37 -2.23 19.77
CA PRO A 158 4.15 -3.44 20.05
C PRO A 158 3.91 -4.56 19.03
N PHE A 159 2.83 -4.47 18.27
CA PHE A 159 2.43 -5.44 17.24
C PHE A 159 2.88 -5.03 15.83
N LYS A 160 3.82 -4.09 15.69
CA LYS A 160 4.20 -3.53 14.38
C LYS A 160 4.60 -4.60 13.34
N SER A 161 5.26 -5.67 13.77
CA SER A 161 5.73 -6.76 12.90
C SER A 161 4.74 -7.90 12.76
N PHE A 162 3.64 -7.89 13.52
CA PHE A 162 2.64 -8.95 13.49
C PHE A 162 1.81 -8.81 12.22
N THR A 163 1.50 -9.93 11.61
CA THR A 163 0.56 -10.01 10.50
C THR A 163 -0.88 -9.98 10.99
N TYR A 164 -1.80 -9.76 10.07
CA TYR A 164 -3.23 -9.80 10.37
C TYR A 164 -3.64 -11.17 10.90
N LYS A 165 -3.07 -12.25 10.35
CA LYS A 165 -3.25 -13.61 10.84
C LYS A 165 -2.81 -13.76 12.29
N GLU A 166 -1.61 -13.29 12.61
CA GLU A 166 -1.03 -13.39 13.95
C GLU A 166 -1.84 -12.57 14.95
N MET A 167 -2.25 -11.35 14.58
CA MET A 167 -3.17 -10.53 15.39
C MET A 167 -4.50 -11.24 15.67
N TYR A 168 -5.08 -11.89 14.66
CA TYR A 168 -6.32 -12.64 14.82
C TYR A 168 -6.14 -13.86 15.72
N GLN A 169 -5.03 -14.59 15.60
CA GLN A 169 -4.71 -15.73 16.45
C GLN A 169 -4.60 -15.31 17.92
N TRP A 170 -3.89 -14.22 18.22
CA TRP A 170 -3.78 -13.69 19.58
C TRP A 170 -5.12 -13.18 20.13
N TYR A 171 -5.90 -12.49 19.29
CA TYR A 171 -7.25 -12.06 19.64
C TYR A 171 -8.18 -13.23 20.01
N GLN A 172 -8.13 -14.32 19.25
CA GLN A 172 -8.90 -15.54 19.53
C GLN A 172 -8.35 -16.31 20.74
N PHE A 173 -7.03 -16.33 20.92
CA PHE A 173 -6.41 -16.98 22.07
C PHE A 173 -6.87 -16.35 23.39
N HIS A 174 -7.09 -15.03 23.44
CA HIS A 174 -7.66 -14.37 24.61
C HIS A 174 -9.02 -14.93 25.02
N LYS A 175 -9.92 -15.23 24.07
CA LYS A 175 -11.23 -15.85 24.37
C LYS A 175 -11.05 -17.23 25.02
N LYS A 176 -10.05 -18.01 24.59
CA LYS A 176 -9.74 -19.32 25.17
C LYS A 176 -9.19 -19.20 26.59
N LEU A 177 -8.31 -18.22 26.84
CA LEU A 177 -7.76 -17.92 28.17
C LEU A 177 -8.83 -17.50 29.18
N GLN A 178 -9.91 -16.84 28.72
CA GLN A 178 -11.05 -16.51 29.58
C GLN A 178 -11.84 -17.75 30.01
N ALA A 179 -11.91 -18.77 29.15
CA ALA A 179 -12.56 -20.05 29.45
C ALA A 179 -11.70 -20.97 30.34
N ASP A 180 -10.37 -20.90 30.19
CA ASP A 180 -9.42 -21.65 31.01
C ASP A 180 -8.23 -20.76 31.43
N GLN A 181 -8.24 -20.32 32.69
CA GLN A 181 -7.21 -19.43 33.24
C GLN A 181 -5.86 -20.12 33.50
N GLN A 182 -5.80 -21.46 33.46
CA GLN A 182 -4.55 -22.22 33.60
C GLN A 182 -3.80 -22.37 32.26
N LEU A 183 -4.46 -22.06 31.15
CA LEU A 183 -3.87 -22.09 29.83
C LEU A 183 -2.88 -20.92 29.65
N GLY A 184 -1.72 -21.19 29.04
CA GLY A 184 -0.73 -20.18 28.66
C GLY A 184 0.13 -19.59 29.78
N THR A 185 1.32 -19.12 29.41
CA THR A 185 2.24 -18.41 30.30
C THR A 185 1.73 -17.00 30.66
N ALA A 186 2.28 -16.38 31.70
CA ALA A 186 1.93 -15.01 32.08
C ALA A 186 2.18 -14.00 30.94
N GLN A 187 3.25 -14.21 30.17
CA GLN A 187 3.60 -13.37 29.02
C GLN A 187 2.58 -13.51 27.88
N GLU A 188 2.20 -14.74 27.54
CA GLU A 188 1.20 -15.00 26.50
C GLU A 188 -0.16 -14.44 26.88
N ARG A 189 -0.56 -14.55 28.16
CA ARG A 189 -1.79 -13.94 28.68
C ARG A 189 -1.80 -12.42 28.50
N LYS A 190 -0.71 -11.76 28.89
CA LYS A 190 -0.55 -10.31 28.71
C LYS A 190 -0.61 -9.92 27.23
N LEU A 191 0.11 -10.63 26.36
CA LEU A 191 0.14 -10.35 24.92
C LEU A 191 -1.23 -10.57 24.27
N ALA A 192 -1.94 -11.62 24.65
CA ALA A 192 -3.30 -11.90 24.18
C ALA A 192 -4.29 -10.82 24.62
N GLU A 193 -4.20 -10.35 25.87
CA GLU A 193 -5.00 -9.24 26.37
C GLU A 193 -4.73 -7.93 25.61
N GLU A 194 -3.47 -7.57 25.42
CA GLU A 194 -3.08 -6.38 24.64
C GLU A 194 -3.58 -6.46 23.19
N ALA A 195 -3.43 -7.62 22.55
CA ALA A 195 -3.93 -7.86 21.19
C ALA A 195 -5.47 -7.78 21.16
N HIS A 196 -6.14 -8.33 22.17
CA HIS A 196 -7.59 -8.28 22.28
C HIS A 196 -8.10 -6.85 22.37
N LEU A 197 -7.55 -6.04 23.27
CA LEU A 197 -7.91 -4.62 23.41
C LEU A 197 -7.64 -3.84 22.11
N ALA A 198 -6.51 -4.10 21.44
CA ALA A 198 -6.19 -3.47 20.16
C ALA A 198 -7.22 -3.81 19.06
N VAL A 199 -7.60 -5.07 18.91
CA VAL A 199 -8.61 -5.51 17.93
C VAL A 199 -9.99 -4.93 18.28
N ARG A 200 -10.41 -5.04 19.54
CA ARG A 200 -11.72 -4.52 19.99
C ARG A 200 -11.87 -3.02 19.75
N ARG A 201 -10.80 -2.24 19.91
CA ARG A 201 -10.78 -0.82 19.58
C ARG A 201 -11.21 -0.60 18.13
N TRP A 202 -10.60 -1.28 17.16
CA TRP A 202 -10.94 -1.14 15.75
C TRP A 202 -12.34 -1.64 15.40
N LEU A 203 -12.79 -2.73 16.02
CA LEU A 203 -14.13 -3.27 15.79
C LEU A 203 -15.22 -2.31 16.29
N SER A 204 -14.97 -1.62 17.41
CA SER A 204 -15.90 -0.65 18.01
C SER A 204 -15.98 0.69 17.26
N MET A 205 -14.95 1.05 16.50
CA MET A 205 -14.93 2.26 15.69
C MET A 205 -15.78 2.10 14.43
N LYS A 206 -16.46 3.20 14.04
CA LYS A 206 -17.12 3.28 12.74
C LYS A 206 -16.08 3.36 11.61
N VAL A 207 -16.41 2.81 10.45
CA VAL A 207 -15.46 2.71 9.32
C VAL A 207 -15.10 4.09 8.76
N GLU A 208 -16.02 5.05 8.88
CA GLU A 208 -15.87 6.43 8.43
C GLU A 208 -14.84 7.18 9.27
N ASP A 209 -14.73 6.84 10.56
CA ASP A 209 -13.81 7.46 11.51
C ASP A 209 -12.38 6.91 11.39
N ILE A 210 -12.20 5.78 10.69
CA ILE A 210 -10.88 5.21 10.42
C ILE A 210 -10.26 5.94 9.23
N THR A 211 -9.17 6.66 9.44
CA THR A 211 -8.48 7.37 8.34
C THR A 211 -7.56 6.46 7.54
N SER A 212 -6.96 5.44 8.19
CA SER A 212 -6.04 4.51 7.55
C SER A 212 -6.77 3.42 6.77
N ASN A 213 -6.56 3.37 5.45
CA ASN A 213 -7.05 2.27 4.61
C ASN A 213 -6.51 0.90 5.06
N GLN A 214 -5.29 0.84 5.61
CA GLN A 214 -4.73 -0.38 6.17
C GLN A 214 -5.59 -0.87 7.34
N MET A 215 -5.95 0.03 8.26
CA MET A 215 -6.78 -0.35 9.42
C MET A 215 -8.24 -0.65 9.04
N LYS A 216 -8.79 -0.01 8.00
CA LYS A 216 -10.08 -0.44 7.43
C LYS A 216 -10.01 -1.89 6.93
N ARG A 217 -8.94 -2.22 6.22
CA ARG A 217 -8.69 -3.60 5.73
C ARG A 217 -8.50 -4.59 6.87
N PHE A 218 -7.74 -4.22 7.91
CA PHE A 218 -7.55 -5.06 9.09
C PHE A 218 -8.89 -5.35 9.79
N ARG A 219 -9.68 -4.32 10.05
CA ARG A 219 -11.02 -4.45 10.64
C ARG A 219 -11.90 -5.38 9.82
N GLN A 220 -11.95 -5.20 8.51
CA GLN A 220 -12.75 -6.07 7.62
C GLN A 220 -12.25 -7.52 7.68
N TYR A 221 -10.94 -7.73 7.67
CA TYR A 221 -10.36 -9.08 7.79
C TYR A 221 -10.80 -9.79 9.08
N ILE A 222 -10.80 -9.10 10.21
CA ILE A 222 -11.26 -9.69 11.48
C ILE A 222 -12.75 -10.04 11.41
N LEU A 223 -13.60 -9.15 10.88
CA LEU A 223 -15.03 -9.40 10.73
C LEU A 223 -15.33 -10.58 9.79
N ASP A 224 -14.63 -10.66 8.66
CA ASP A 224 -14.78 -11.77 7.72
C ASP A 224 -14.40 -13.10 8.41
N LYS A 225 -13.36 -13.10 9.24
CA LYS A 225 -12.94 -14.29 10.01
C LYS A 225 -13.92 -14.69 11.11
N GLU A 226 -14.47 -13.75 11.86
CA GLU A 226 -15.51 -14.05 12.85
C GLU A 226 -16.77 -14.63 12.17
N LYS A 227 -17.16 -14.09 11.02
CA LYS A 227 -18.28 -14.62 10.23
C LYS A 227 -18.01 -16.03 9.70
N ASP A 228 -16.80 -16.29 9.21
CA ASP A 228 -16.40 -17.64 8.77
C ASP A 228 -16.44 -18.65 9.93
N GLU A 229 -16.09 -18.25 11.17
CA GLU A 229 -16.18 -19.10 12.36
C GLU A 229 -17.63 -19.42 12.74
N GLU A 230 -18.52 -18.42 12.72
CA GLU A 230 -19.96 -18.60 13.01
C GLU A 230 -20.59 -19.59 12.02
N LEU A 231 -20.36 -19.41 10.71
CA LEU A 231 -20.89 -20.31 9.68
C LEU A 231 -20.39 -21.75 9.80
N ASN A 232 -19.17 -21.96 10.31
CA ASN A 232 -18.62 -23.28 10.53
C ASN A 232 -19.13 -23.96 11.81
N HIS A 233 -19.64 -23.20 12.77
CA HIS A 233 -20.20 -23.73 14.02
C HIS A 233 -21.65 -24.21 13.87
N ASP A 234 -22.39 -23.71 12.88
CA ASP A 234 -23.81 -24.04 12.63
C ASP A 234 -24.03 -25.34 11.81
N LEU A 235 -22.97 -26.05 11.41
CA LEU A 235 -23.09 -27.40 10.84
C LEU A 235 -23.21 -28.44 11.96
N PRO A 236 -24.19 -29.38 11.92
CA PRO A 236 -24.34 -30.38 12.98
C PRO A 236 -23.09 -31.26 13.05
N GLN A 237 -22.31 -31.09 14.12
CA GLN A 237 -21.15 -31.92 14.39
C GLN A 237 -21.62 -33.33 14.75
N ALA A 238 -21.36 -34.29 13.87
CA ALA A 238 -21.21 -35.68 14.27
C ALA A 238 -19.92 -35.78 15.09
N SER A 239 -20.03 -36.13 16.37
CA SER A 239 -18.87 -36.37 17.23
C SER A 239 -17.98 -37.49 16.69
N PRO A 240 -16.65 -37.33 16.77
CA PRO A 240 -15.79 -38.47 17.10
C PRO A 240 -14.89 -38.19 18.31
N PRO A 241 -14.40 -39.26 18.97
CA PRO A 241 -13.74 -39.19 20.27
C PRO A 241 -12.24 -38.87 20.13
N GLY A 242 -11.67 -38.32 21.20
CA GLY A 242 -10.22 -38.33 21.42
C GLY A 242 -9.57 -36.96 21.28
N SER A 243 -9.34 -36.34 22.43
CA SER A 243 -8.36 -35.30 22.66
C SER A 243 -7.05 -35.59 21.93
N LYS A 244 -6.77 -34.81 20.87
CA LYS A 244 -5.43 -34.66 20.33
C LYS A 244 -4.97 -33.25 20.67
N GLU A 245 -3.89 -33.16 21.44
CA GLU A 245 -3.13 -31.95 21.70
C GLU A 245 -2.94 -31.17 20.40
N LEU A 246 -3.59 -30.00 20.30
CA LEU A 246 -3.26 -29.02 19.28
C LEU A 246 -1.97 -28.33 19.71
N ASN A 247 -0.86 -28.75 19.11
CA ASN A 247 0.44 -28.08 19.19
C ASN A 247 0.26 -26.55 19.13
N HIS A 248 0.59 -25.86 20.22
CA HIS A 248 0.50 -24.40 20.34
C HIS A 248 1.64 -23.74 19.55
N ASN A 249 1.55 -23.72 18.23
CA ASN A 249 2.42 -22.91 17.38
C ASN A 249 1.88 -21.46 17.33
N LEU A 250 1.76 -20.81 18.49
CA LEU A 250 1.57 -19.37 18.56
C LEU A 250 2.86 -18.68 18.08
N PRO A 251 2.76 -17.53 17.39
CA PRO A 251 3.94 -16.81 16.91
C PRO A 251 4.80 -16.38 18.10
N GLN A 252 6.09 -16.79 18.12
CA GLN A 252 7.01 -16.33 19.15
C GLN A 252 7.29 -14.83 18.97
N ALA A 253 6.85 -14.02 19.93
CA ALA A 253 7.17 -12.61 19.96
C ALA A 253 8.63 -12.40 20.38
N SER A 254 9.43 -11.72 19.57
CA SER A 254 10.67 -11.09 20.05
C SER A 254 10.29 -9.93 20.98
N PRO A 255 10.99 -9.72 22.11
CA PRO A 255 10.58 -8.74 23.12
C PRO A 255 10.56 -7.31 22.56
N PRO A 256 9.54 -6.50 22.87
CA PRO A 256 9.60 -5.06 22.60
C PRO A 256 10.68 -4.46 23.50
N GLY A 257 11.76 -4.01 22.88
CA GLY A 257 12.79 -3.21 23.57
C GLY A 257 12.12 -2.01 24.24
N SER A 258 12.33 -1.88 25.54
CA SER A 258 11.91 -0.75 26.36
C SER A 258 12.48 0.55 25.79
N LYS A 259 11.68 1.26 25.01
CA LYS A 259 11.88 2.68 24.71
C LYS A 259 10.55 3.39 24.94
N GLU A 260 10.64 4.47 25.70
CA GLU A 260 9.55 5.27 26.23
C GLU A 260 8.44 5.56 25.22
N LEU A 261 7.21 5.48 25.72
CA LEU A 261 5.97 5.82 25.03
C LEU A 261 6.00 7.31 24.64
N ASN A 262 6.35 7.61 23.40
CA ASN A 262 6.13 8.93 22.84
C ASN A 262 4.71 8.97 22.24
N HIS A 263 3.79 9.68 22.90
CA HIS A 263 2.43 9.92 22.44
C HIS A 263 2.45 10.83 21.20
N ASN A 264 2.46 10.22 20.02
CA ASN A 264 2.06 10.88 18.77
C ASN A 264 1.23 9.91 17.92
N LEU A 265 -0.05 9.75 18.30
CA LEU A 265 -1.09 9.28 17.39
C LEU A 265 -1.85 10.50 16.85
N PRO A 266 -2.33 10.49 15.60
CA PRO A 266 -3.17 11.57 15.07
C PRO A 266 -4.45 11.68 15.89
N GLN A 267 -4.69 12.86 16.47
CA GLN A 267 -5.94 13.16 17.17
C GLN A 267 -7.11 13.21 16.18
N ALA A 268 -8.26 12.71 16.62
CA ALA A 268 -9.54 12.94 15.97
C ALA A 268 -9.97 14.39 16.23
N SER A 269 -10.20 15.17 15.18
CA SER A 269 -10.87 16.47 15.31
C SER A 269 -12.38 16.26 15.49
N PRO A 270 -13.04 16.92 16.44
CA PRO A 270 -14.50 16.83 16.62
C PRO A 270 -15.26 17.64 15.55
N PRO A 271 -16.54 17.32 15.25
CA PRO A 271 -17.30 18.00 14.21
C PRO A 271 -18.09 19.21 14.75
N GLY A 272 -18.08 20.31 13.99
CA GLY A 272 -19.20 21.25 13.90
C GLY A 272 -19.02 22.64 14.52
N SER A 273 -18.84 23.64 13.65
CA SER A 273 -19.65 24.88 13.68
C SER A 273 -19.51 25.56 12.32
N LYS A 274 -20.65 25.73 11.65
CA LYS A 274 -20.80 26.67 10.55
C LYS A 274 -20.82 28.06 11.18
N GLU A 275 -19.95 28.96 10.76
CA GLU A 275 -20.23 30.39 10.89
C GLU A 275 -19.61 31.19 9.75
N LEU A 276 -20.27 32.33 9.51
CA LEU A 276 -20.42 33.00 8.23
C LEU A 276 -19.23 33.85 7.81
N ASN A 277 -19.17 34.02 6.50
CA ASN A 277 -18.31 34.87 5.70
C ASN A 277 -18.46 36.37 6.08
N HIS A 278 -17.36 37.12 6.26
CA HIS A 278 -17.29 38.55 5.91
C HIS A 278 -15.87 39.05 5.66
N ASN A 279 -15.81 40.07 4.81
CA ASN A 279 -14.70 40.54 3.98
C ASN A 279 -14.00 41.78 4.58
N LEU A 280 -12.67 41.85 4.38
CA LEU A 280 -11.84 43.05 4.11
C LEU A 280 -11.44 44.03 5.27
N PRO A 281 -10.45 44.94 5.07
CA PRO A 281 -9.13 44.87 5.73
C PRO A 281 -8.76 46.14 6.53
N GLN A 282 -7.73 46.07 7.37
CA GLN A 282 -7.11 47.26 7.99
C GLN A 282 -5.59 47.13 7.99
N ALA A 283 -4.95 48.16 7.43
CA ALA A 283 -3.52 48.37 7.42
C ALA A 283 -3.09 49.26 8.61
N SER A 284 -1.80 49.15 8.95
CA SER A 284 -0.87 50.25 9.26
C SER A 284 -0.28 50.34 10.68
N LEU A 285 1.07 50.32 10.67
CA LEU A 285 2.04 51.11 11.46
C LEU A 285 2.23 50.70 12.95
N SER A 286 3.42 50.68 13.56
CA SER A 286 4.61 51.50 13.28
C SER A 286 5.88 50.98 14.00
N THR A 287 7.03 51.29 13.36
CA THR A 287 8.37 51.65 13.92
C THR A 287 9.11 50.76 14.93
N GLN A 288 10.34 50.35 14.57
CA GLN A 288 11.57 50.97 15.13
C GLN A 288 12.69 51.06 14.08
N LEU A 289 13.33 52.22 14.08
CA LEU A 289 14.52 52.64 13.31
C LEU A 289 15.80 52.21 14.04
N THR A 290 16.86 51.91 13.29
CA THR A 290 18.18 52.51 13.52
C THR A 290 18.99 52.53 12.22
N THR A 291 19.66 53.66 12.04
CA THR A 291 20.36 54.18 10.86
C THR A 291 21.86 53.93 10.97
N THR A 292 22.56 53.73 9.84
CA THR A 292 23.84 54.39 9.42
C THR A 292 24.14 53.90 7.97
N GLN A 293 23.85 54.67 6.91
CA GLN A 293 24.73 55.60 6.14
C GLN A 293 26.08 54.99 5.68
N ALA A 294 26.62 55.16 4.46
CA ALA A 294 26.36 56.08 3.35
C ALA A 294 27.09 55.62 2.05
N GLY A 295 26.68 56.17 0.89
CA GLY A 295 27.42 56.22 -0.39
C GLY A 295 26.70 55.52 -1.57
N MET A 296 25.73 56.10 -2.31
CA MET A 296 25.78 57.26 -3.24
C MET A 296 26.85 57.04 -4.35
N MET A 297 26.55 56.91 -5.65
CA MET A 297 25.81 57.78 -6.58
C MET A 297 25.23 56.99 -7.80
N ILE A 298 23.96 57.17 -8.18
CA ILE A 298 23.37 58.02 -9.26
C ILE A 298 23.59 57.48 -10.71
N ARG A 299 22.52 56.89 -11.30
CA ARG A 299 21.71 57.30 -12.50
C ARG A 299 22.51 57.44 -13.81
N THR A 300 22.06 56.94 -14.96
CA THR A 300 20.82 57.34 -15.66
C THR A 300 20.32 56.32 -16.69
N SER A 301 19.01 56.43 -16.95
CA SER A 301 18.20 55.86 -18.03
C SER A 301 18.73 56.06 -19.46
N SER A 302 18.43 55.10 -20.36
CA SER A 302 17.65 55.36 -21.59
C SER A 302 17.33 54.05 -22.35
N LYS A 303 16.08 53.88 -22.75
CA LYS A 303 15.58 53.03 -23.85
C LYS A 303 14.94 53.99 -24.87
N PRO A 304 14.51 53.55 -26.06
CA PRO A 304 15.20 52.77 -27.10
C PRO A 304 15.06 53.49 -28.48
N HIS A 305 15.75 53.02 -29.54
CA HIS A 305 15.37 53.41 -30.90
C HIS A 305 15.46 52.26 -31.92
N LYS A 306 14.56 52.38 -32.89
CA LYS A 306 14.04 51.48 -33.93
C LYS A 306 15.02 50.90 -34.97
N ALA A 307 14.53 49.81 -35.59
CA ALA A 307 14.64 49.37 -36.99
C ALA A 307 16.04 48.89 -37.47
N TRP A 308 16.19 47.82 -38.24
CA TRP A 308 15.62 47.57 -39.57
C TRP A 308 15.53 46.07 -39.93
N MET A 309 14.77 45.85 -41.00
CA MET A 309 14.37 44.62 -41.68
C MET A 309 15.35 44.25 -42.81
N GLN A 310 15.29 42.99 -43.28
CA GLN A 310 15.87 42.40 -44.52
C GLN A 310 17.38 42.06 -44.45
N GLN A 311 17.85 40.91 -44.91
CA GLN A 311 17.38 39.95 -45.93
C GLN A 311 17.34 38.51 -45.42
#